data_AF-A0A928LIF7-F1
#
_entry.id   AF-A0A928LIF7-F1
#
_cell.length_a   1.000
_cell.length_b   1.000
_cell.length_c   1.000
_cell.angle_alpha   90.00
_cell.angle_beta   90.00
_cell.angle_gamma   90.00
#
_symmetry.space_group_name_H-M   'P 1'
#
loop_
_entity.id
_entity.type
_entity.pdbx_description
1 polymer ?
#
loop_
_entity_poly.entity_id
_entity_poly.type
_entity_poly.pdbx_seq_one_letter_code
_entity_poly.pdbx_strand_id
1 'polypeptide(L)'
;NNAGRDSFPKRLEQIYDSLVTIINKYRPDAMAVEELFFNTNVKTGIAVGHARGVILLAAQKSGVSQYEYTPLQVKQAVVGYGRAEKKQVMEMTRILLNLKEIPKPDDTADALAIAICHAHSANRAVKL
;
A
#
# COMPACT_ATOMS: atom_id res chain seq x y z
N ASN A 1 3.18 5.77 24.45
CA ASN A 1 3.28 5.81 22.97
C ASN A 1 3.36 7.26 22.53
N ASN A 2 4.54 7.76 22.15
CA ASN A 2 4.82 9.19 21.89
C ASN A 2 4.63 9.60 20.41
N ALA A 3 3.77 8.91 19.67
CA ALA A 3 3.62 9.08 18.22
C ALA A 3 3.25 10.50 17.75
N GLY A 4 2.83 11.40 18.65
CA GLY A 4 2.54 12.80 18.37
C GLY A 4 3.70 13.79 18.62
N ARG A 5 4.89 13.35 19.07
CA ARG A 5 6.01 14.25 19.44
C ARG A 5 7.26 14.13 18.55
N ASP A 6 7.29 13.18 17.63
CA ASP A 6 8.48 12.94 16.81
C ASP A 6 8.57 13.94 15.64
N SER A 7 9.80 14.39 15.36
CA SER A 7 10.06 15.29 14.23
C SER A 7 9.75 14.61 12.89
N PHE A 8 9.42 15.39 11.87
CA PHE A 8 9.15 14.83 10.54
C PHE A 8 10.31 13.99 9.97
N PRO A 9 11.58 14.41 10.06
CA PRO A 9 12.72 13.55 9.68
C PRO A 9 12.79 12.26 10.48
N LYS A 10 12.52 12.29 11.79
CA LYS A 10 12.53 11.08 12.63
C LYS A 10 11.45 10.09 12.22
N ARG A 11 10.28 10.59 11.82
CA ARG A 11 9.20 9.75 11.28
C ARG A 11 9.56 9.10 9.95
N LEU A 12 10.30 9.79 9.08
CA LEU A 12 10.80 9.22 7.83
C LEU A 12 11.84 8.12 8.08
N GLU A 13 12.76 8.34 9.03
CA GLU A 13 13.73 7.33 9.48
C GLU A 13 13.01 6.08 10.01
N GLN A 14 12.00 6.26 10.87
CA GLN A 14 11.18 5.16 11.39
C GLN A 14 10.48 4.36 10.28
N ILE A 15 9.97 5.04 9.23
CA ILE A 15 9.36 4.38 8.07
C ILE A 15 10.40 3.51 7.34
N TYR A 16 11.59 4.06 7.07
CA TYR A 16 12.67 3.33 6.41
C TYR A 16 13.06 2.07 7.20
N ASP A 17 13.41 2.23 8.49
CA ASP A 17 13.90 1.14 9.33
C ASP A 17 12.85 0.04 9.52
N SER A 18 11.59 0.43 9.72
CA SER A 18 10.48 -0.51 9.88
C SER A 18 10.24 -1.29 8.59
N LEU A 19 10.27 -0.61 7.45
CA LEU A 19 10.04 -1.27 6.16
C LEU A 19 11.18 -2.21 5.79
N VAL A 20 12.44 -1.82 6.00
CA VAL A 20 13.60 -2.70 5.80
C VAL A 20 13.52 -3.91 6.71
N THR A 21 13.09 -3.74 7.97
CA THR A 21 12.86 -4.85 8.90
C THR A 21 11.80 -5.83 8.36
N ILE A 22 10.67 -5.32 7.85
CA ILE A 22 9.59 -6.14 7.29
C ILE A 22 10.07 -6.87 6.03
N ILE A 23 10.74 -6.18 5.09
CA ILE A 23 11.27 -6.78 3.87
C ILE A 23 12.27 -7.88 4.20
N ASN A 24 13.17 -7.64 5.16
CA ASN A 24 14.15 -8.64 5.57
C ASN A 24 13.51 -9.87 6.23
N LYS A 25 12.44 -9.67 7.00
CA LYS A 25 11.72 -10.74 7.68
C LYS A 25 10.92 -11.61 6.72
N TYR A 26 10.20 -11.00 5.78
CA TYR A 26 9.24 -11.71 4.93
C TYR A 26 9.76 -12.03 3.53
N ARG A 27 10.86 -11.40 3.09
CA ARG A 27 11.48 -11.60 1.77
C ARG A 27 10.45 -11.62 0.61
N PRO A 28 9.63 -10.56 0.47
CA PRO A 28 8.60 -10.54 -0.56
C PRO A 28 9.22 -10.48 -1.96
N ASP A 29 8.60 -11.16 -2.93
CA ASP A 29 8.99 -11.08 -4.34
C ASP A 29 8.67 -9.71 -4.96
N ALA A 30 7.65 -9.03 -4.42
CA ALA A 30 7.17 -7.75 -4.91
C ALA A 30 6.61 -6.87 -3.79
N MET A 31 6.70 -5.56 -3.98
CA MET A 31 6.04 -4.55 -3.16
C MET A 31 5.08 -3.73 -4.02
N ALA A 32 3.80 -3.69 -3.64
CA ALA A 32 2.80 -2.90 -4.31
C ALA A 32 2.45 -1.64 -3.49
N VAL A 33 2.33 -0.50 -4.17
CA VAL A 33 1.97 0.79 -3.55
C VAL A 33 0.85 1.45 -4.34
N GLU A 34 0.03 2.26 -3.67
CA GLU A 34 -0.95 3.11 -4.34
C GLU A 34 -0.25 4.25 -5.09
N GLU A 35 -0.73 4.53 -6.30
CA GLU A 35 -0.33 5.70 -7.07
C GLU A 35 -0.97 6.97 -6.48
N LEU A 36 -0.14 7.98 -6.21
CA LEU A 36 -0.61 9.23 -5.62
C LEU A 36 -1.15 10.18 -6.68
N PHE A 37 -2.42 10.56 -6.56
CA PHE A 37 -3.02 11.66 -7.34
C PHE A 37 -3.15 12.90 -6.44
N PHE A 38 -2.38 13.95 -6.73
CA PHE A 38 -2.51 15.23 -6.03
C PHE A 38 -3.46 16.14 -6.80
N ASN A 39 -4.63 16.46 -6.23
CA ASN A 39 -5.59 17.34 -6.91
C ASN A 39 -5.88 18.67 -6.20
N THR A 40 -5.57 18.86 -4.91
CA THR A 40 -5.99 20.09 -4.20
C THR A 40 -5.17 20.56 -3.00
N ASN A 41 -4.41 19.71 -2.28
CA ASN A 41 -3.66 20.15 -1.08
C ASN A 41 -2.16 19.85 -1.15
N VAL A 42 -1.42 20.84 -1.67
CA VAL A 42 0.03 20.76 -1.91
C VAL A 42 0.83 20.51 -0.64
N LYS A 43 0.46 21.10 0.51
CA LYS A 43 1.23 20.96 1.76
C LYS A 43 1.22 19.55 2.32
N THR A 44 0.04 18.93 2.42
CA THR A 44 -0.08 17.52 2.81
C THR A 44 0.49 16.60 1.74
N GLY A 45 0.34 16.96 0.47
CA GLY A 45 0.88 16.18 -0.63
C GLY A 45 2.39 16.02 -0.58
N ILE A 46 3.13 17.09 -0.26
CA ILE A 46 4.59 17.05 -0.10
C ILE A 46 5.02 16.08 1.01
N ALA A 47 4.37 16.15 2.18
CA ALA A 47 4.73 15.27 3.31
C ALA A 47 4.52 13.78 2.98
N VAL A 48 3.40 13.45 2.31
CA VAL A 48 3.12 12.09 1.83
C VAL A 48 4.12 11.68 0.74
N GLY A 49 4.46 12.59 -0.17
CA GLY A 49 5.47 12.38 -1.21
C GLY A 49 6.84 12.03 -0.65
N HIS A 50 7.30 12.70 0.41
CA HIS A 50 8.56 12.34 1.10
C HIS A 50 8.51 10.92 1.70
N ALA A 51 7.43 10.57 2.39
CA ALA A 51 7.26 9.24 2.96
C ALA A 51 7.28 8.16 1.87
N ARG A 52 6.59 8.40 0.75
CA ARG A 52 6.62 7.52 -0.43
C ARG A 52 8.01 7.39 -1.02
N GLY A 53 8.76 8.49 -1.16
CA GLY A 53 10.14 8.45 -1.64
C GLY A 53 11.03 7.54 -0.79
N VAL A 54 10.88 7.61 0.54
CA VAL A 54 11.60 6.72 1.48
C VAL A 54 11.19 5.26 1.31
N ILE A 55 9.89 4.98 1.16
CA ILE A 55 9.36 3.63 0.94
C ILE A 55 9.94 3.01 -0.34
N LEU A 56 9.89 3.75 -1.45
CA LEU A 56 10.41 3.29 -2.74
C LEU A 56 11.93 3.06 -2.69
N LEU A 57 12.67 3.97 -2.05
CA LEU A 57 14.11 3.82 -1.87
C LEU A 57 14.46 2.58 -1.03
N ALA A 58 13.73 2.33 0.05
CA ALA A 58 13.95 1.16 0.91
C ALA A 58 13.73 -0.16 0.15
N ALA A 59 12.66 -0.24 -0.65
CA ALA A 59 12.40 -1.42 -1.48
C ALA A 59 13.48 -1.63 -2.55
N GLN A 60 13.90 -0.56 -3.23
CA GLN A 60 14.96 -0.62 -4.24
C GLN A 60 16.29 -1.08 -3.65
N LYS A 61 16.70 -0.52 -2.51
CA LYS A 61 17.92 -0.95 -1.81
C LYS A 61 17.85 -2.39 -1.31
N SER A 62 16.65 -2.91 -1.09
CA SER A 62 16.41 -4.29 -0.66
C SER A 62 16.24 -5.27 -1.84
N GLY A 63 16.30 -4.79 -3.09
CA GLY A 63 16.16 -5.63 -4.28
C GLY A 63 14.75 -6.15 -4.54
N VAL A 64 13.71 -5.52 -3.97
CA VAL A 64 12.31 -5.95 -4.13
C VAL A 64 11.67 -5.19 -5.28
N SER A 65 11.11 -5.89 -6.26
CA SER A 65 10.41 -5.27 -7.41
C SER A 65 9.20 -4.45 -6.95
N GLN A 66 9.08 -3.20 -7.39
CA GLN A 66 7.98 -2.32 -6.99
C GLN A 66 6.93 -2.19 -8.09
N TYR A 67 5.66 -2.14 -7.70
CA TYR A 67 4.51 -1.99 -8.59
C TYR A 67 3.56 -0.93 -8.06
N GLU A 68 2.97 -0.16 -8.97
CA GLU A 68 2.08 0.94 -8.62
C GLU A 68 0.68 0.70 -9.20
N TYR A 69 -0.34 1.03 -8.41
CA TYR A 69 -1.73 0.86 -8.81
C TYR A 69 -2.55 2.10 -8.50
N THR A 70 -3.34 2.54 -9.48
CA THR A 70 -4.34 3.58 -9.28
C THR A 70 -5.46 3.11 -8.34
N PRO A 71 -6.14 4.03 -7.63
CA PRO A 71 -7.34 3.68 -6.86
C PRO A 71 -8.41 2.96 -7.70
N LEU A 72 -8.50 3.29 -8.99
CA LEU A 72 -9.43 2.65 -9.93
C LEU A 72 -9.06 1.17 -10.16
N GLN A 73 -7.79 0.87 -10.38
CA GLN A 73 -7.30 -0.49 -10.59
C GLN A 73 -7.52 -1.34 -9.34
N VAL A 74 -7.26 -0.80 -8.14
CA VAL A 74 -7.50 -1.50 -6.87
C VAL A 74 -8.98 -1.87 -6.74
N LYS A 75 -9.88 -0.89 -6.97
CA LYS A 75 -11.33 -1.14 -6.93
C LYS A 75 -11.79 -2.18 -7.95
N GLN A 76 -11.28 -2.11 -9.17
CA GLN A 76 -11.57 -3.09 -10.22
C GLN A 76 -11.09 -4.49 -9.84
N ALA A 77 -9.87 -4.62 -9.31
CA ALA A 77 -9.29 -5.92 -8.99
C ALA A 77 -9.92 -6.59 -7.76
N VAL A 78 -10.41 -5.80 -6.79
CA VAL A 78 -10.98 -6.30 -5.53
C VAL A 78 -12.50 -6.48 -5.61
N VAL A 79 -13.22 -5.54 -6.23
CA VAL A 79 -14.70 -5.51 -6.24
C VAL A 79 -15.28 -5.83 -7.63
N GLY A 80 -14.47 -5.77 -8.69
CA GLY A 80 -14.89 -6.07 -10.07
C GLY A 80 -15.28 -4.84 -10.89
N TYR A 81 -15.40 -3.65 -10.28
CA TYR A 81 -15.69 -2.40 -11.00
C TYR A 81 -15.06 -1.18 -10.32
N GLY A 82 -14.74 -0.16 -11.11
CA GLY A 82 -13.93 0.97 -10.65
C GLY A 82 -14.65 2.04 -9.80
N ARG A 83 -15.98 2.04 -9.79
CA ARG A 83 -16.80 3.02 -9.03
C ARG A 83 -17.18 2.53 -7.63
N ALA A 84 -16.54 1.47 -7.12
CA ALA A 84 -16.83 0.93 -5.81
C ALA A 84 -16.56 1.95 -4.68
N GLU A 85 -17.41 1.92 -3.65
CA GLU A 85 -17.22 2.69 -2.42
C GLU A 85 -16.15 2.06 -1.52
N LYS A 86 -15.52 2.85 -0.65
CA LYS A 86 -14.45 2.37 0.26
C LYS A 86 -14.91 1.16 1.09
N LYS A 87 -16.12 1.21 1.64
CA LYS A 87 -16.69 0.10 2.43
C LYS A 87 -16.80 -1.20 1.65
N GLN A 88 -17.10 -1.13 0.35
CA GLN A 88 -17.19 -2.31 -0.50
C GLN A 88 -15.81 -2.95 -0.71
N VAL A 89 -14.77 -2.13 -0.91
CA VAL A 89 -13.38 -2.62 -1.01
C VAL A 89 -12.96 -3.30 0.29
N MET A 90 -13.28 -2.71 1.45
CA MET A 90 -12.95 -3.28 2.77
C MET A 90 -13.65 -4.62 3.02
N GLU A 91 -14.95 -4.70 2.71
CA GLU A 91 -15.73 -5.94 2.87
C GLU A 91 -15.26 -7.03 1.91
N MET A 92 -14.99 -6.69 0.66
CA MET A 92 -14.44 -7.65 -0.30
C MET A 92 -13.05 -8.11 0.10
N THR A 93 -12.20 -7.24 0.66
CA THR A 93 -10.88 -7.62 1.18
C THR A 93 -11.02 -8.63 2.32
N ARG A 94 -11.96 -8.42 3.24
CA ARG A 94 -12.29 -9.38 4.30
C ARG A 94 -12.70 -10.74 3.71
N ILE A 95 -13.61 -10.73 2.73
CA ILE A 95 -14.14 -11.95 2.10
C ILE A 95 -13.02 -12.70 1.35
N LEU A 96 -12.24 -12.02 0.51
CA LEU A 96 -11.20 -12.62 -0.32
C LEU A 96 -10.07 -13.24 0.51
N LEU A 97 -9.76 -12.66 1.67
CA LEU A 97 -8.76 -13.17 2.60
C LEU A 97 -9.36 -14.08 3.69
N ASN A 98 -10.65 -14.40 3.62
CA ASN A 98 -11.39 -15.21 4.59
C ASN A 98 -11.19 -14.74 6.05
N LEU A 99 -11.23 -13.43 6.26
CA LEU A 99 -11.07 -12.81 7.57
C LEU A 99 -12.40 -12.78 8.33
N LYS A 100 -12.33 -12.97 9.64
CA LYS A 100 -13.52 -12.97 10.52
C LYS A 100 -14.20 -11.60 10.55
N GLU A 101 -13.42 -10.54 10.50
CA GLU A 101 -13.88 -9.15 10.56
C GLU A 101 -13.08 -8.28 9.60
N ILE A 102 -13.62 -7.11 9.28
CA ILE A 102 -12.95 -6.13 8.43
C ILE A 102 -11.65 -5.69 9.14
N PRO A 103 -10.47 -5.75 8.46
CA PRO A 103 -9.21 -5.33 9.04
C PRO A 103 -9.27 -3.91 9.55
N LYS A 104 -8.73 -3.71 10.77
CA LYS A 104 -8.53 -2.39 11.36
C LYS A 104 -7.06 -2.18 11.70
N PRO A 105 -6.55 -0.93 11.66
CA PRO A 105 -7.20 0.29 11.16
C PRO A 105 -7.51 0.23 9.65
N ASP A 106 -8.27 1.22 9.15
CA ASP A 106 -8.66 1.31 7.73
C ASP A 106 -7.45 1.19 6.77
N ASP A 107 -6.30 1.75 7.16
CA ASP A 107 -5.05 1.68 6.40
C ASP A 107 -4.58 0.22 6.17
N THR A 108 -4.88 -0.69 7.11
CA THR A 108 -4.59 -2.12 6.96
C THR A 108 -5.45 -2.74 5.86
N ALA A 109 -6.73 -2.38 5.79
CA ALA A 109 -7.61 -2.86 4.73
C ALA A 109 -7.18 -2.32 3.37
N ASP A 110 -6.77 -1.05 3.29
CA ASP A 110 -6.27 -0.43 2.06
C ASP A 110 -4.96 -1.11 1.59
N ALA A 111 -4.02 -1.40 2.50
CA ALA A 111 -2.79 -2.13 2.17
C ALA A 111 -3.05 -3.57 1.67
N LEU A 112 -3.98 -4.28 2.31
CA LEU A 112 -4.37 -5.63 1.87
C LEU A 112 -5.08 -5.61 0.50
N ALA A 113 -5.93 -4.62 0.25
CA ALA A 113 -6.59 -4.44 -1.04
C ALA A 113 -5.57 -4.22 -2.18
N ILE A 114 -4.52 -3.43 -1.94
CA ILE A 114 -3.42 -3.23 -2.90
C ILE A 114 -2.65 -4.53 -3.15
N ALA A 115 -2.38 -5.31 -2.10
CA ALA A 115 -1.72 -6.60 -2.24
C ALA A 115 -2.55 -7.60 -3.06
N ILE A 116 -3.88 -7.66 -2.83
CA ILE A 116 -4.82 -8.45 -3.65
C ILE A 116 -4.81 -7.96 -5.09
N CYS A 117 -4.85 -6.65 -5.31
CA CYS A 117 -4.77 -6.07 -6.66
C CYS A 117 -3.51 -6.54 -7.38
N HIS A 118 -2.36 -6.48 -6.72
CA HIS A 118 -1.11 -6.96 -7.28
C HIS A 118 -1.17 -8.45 -7.60
N ALA A 119 -1.63 -9.30 -6.67
CA ALA A 119 -1.75 -10.74 -6.89
C ALA A 119 -2.65 -11.09 -8.10
N HIS A 120 -3.77 -10.37 -8.27
CA HIS A 120 -4.67 -10.54 -9.41
C HIS A 120 -4.08 -10.02 -10.73
N SER A 121 -3.29 -8.96 -10.70
CA SER A 121 -2.63 -8.39 -11.88
C SER A 121 -1.38 -9.17 -12.31
N ALA A 122 -0.55 -9.60 -11.36
CA ALA A 122 0.67 -10.37 -11.62
C ALA A 122 0.36 -11.73 -12.26
N ASN A 123 -0.72 -12.39 -11.82
CA ASN A 123 -1.19 -13.64 -12.45
C ASN A 123 -1.64 -13.48 -13.90
N ARG A 124 -1.98 -12.26 -14.36
CA ARG A 124 -2.28 -12.00 -15.77
C ARG A 124 -1.02 -11.85 -16.63
N ALA A 125 0.13 -11.52 -16.04
CA ALA A 125 1.40 -11.40 -16.75
C ALA A 125 2.12 -12.75 -16.96
N VAL A 126 1.68 -13.84 -16.32
CA VAL A 126 2.28 -15.19 -16.43
C VAL A 126 1.65 -16.06 -17.54
N LYS A 127 0.83 -15.48 -18.43
CA LYS A 127 0.45 -16.14 -19.68
C LYS A 127 0.49 -15.14 -20.83
N LEU A 128 1.60 -15.17 -21.57
CA LEU A 128 1.71 -15.38 -23.02
C LEU A 128 3.18 -15.61 -23.39
#